data_AF-A0A3D0XTH5-F1
#
_entry.id   AF-A0A3D0XTH5-F1
#
_cell.length_a   1.000
_cell.length_b   1.000
_cell.length_c   1.000
_cell.angle_alpha   90.00
_cell.angle_beta   90.00
_cell.angle_gamma   90.00
#
_symmetry.space_group_name_H-M   'P 1'
#
loop_
_entity.id
_entity.type
_entity.pdbx_description
1 polymer ?
#
loop_
_entity_poly.entity_id
_entity_poly.type
_entity_poly.pdbx_seq_one_letter_code
_entity_poly.pdbx_strand_id
1 'polypeptide(L)'
;MPNETKGTPIFRNLIADYLDVSKTDTPDIHLMSVFETIDEDPKAKTLDRHYTADKSTSTITTGYQTQFPITGDRYKDNAVTDYIAAIGEEQLLGVQTSYYRVSLYRPISGKANTYYARKFTVEFAVDKLSGKGGEIAQLEGNMNTQGDVTIGEFNTETLQFTAATDSSPALGVLTVSSNAGTNVGDTKITVSPAKATGDSYRIQTAATVTLPGYGDDCSGLTAWDGAADVAAVTGNQILVVEVDSSNKAIAAGVATVTSKSK
;
A
#
# COMPACT_ATOMS: atom_id res chain seq x y z
N MET A 1 11.45 33.24 17.46
CA MET A 1 11.42 31.97 16.71
C MET A 1 10.60 30.99 17.54
N PRO A 2 9.69 30.20 16.96
CA PRO A 2 9.03 29.12 17.71
C PRO A 2 10.10 28.25 18.36
N ASN A 3 9.94 27.97 19.65
CA ASN A 3 10.93 27.20 20.41
C ASN A 3 10.72 25.72 20.10
N GLU A 4 11.25 25.28 18.95
CA GLU A 4 11.19 23.87 18.54
C GLU A 4 11.98 23.02 19.54
N THR A 5 11.31 22.05 20.16
CA THR A 5 11.95 21.11 21.09
C THR A 5 12.50 19.91 20.32
N LYS A 6 13.63 19.36 20.78
CA LYS A 6 14.36 18.26 20.10
C LYS A 6 13.53 16.98 19.89
N GLY A 7 12.39 16.82 20.59
CA GLY A 7 11.57 15.61 20.54
C GLY A 7 12.17 14.41 21.27
N THR A 8 11.50 13.26 21.20
CA THR A 8 11.96 11.99 21.81
C THR A 8 12.87 11.25 20.84
N PRO A 9 14.09 10.83 21.24
CA PRO A 9 15.00 10.11 20.36
C PRO A 9 14.50 8.68 20.07
N ILE A 10 14.78 8.18 18.87
CA ILE A 10 14.56 6.79 18.48
C ILE A 10 15.90 6.05 18.59
N PHE A 11 15.93 5.00 19.41
CA PHE A 11 17.11 4.15 19.58
C PHE A 11 17.03 2.92 18.67
N ARG A 12 18.20 2.32 18.35
CA ARG A 12 18.31 1.14 17.47
C ARG A 12 17.45 -0.04 17.91
N ASN A 13 17.28 -0.22 19.22
CA ASN A 13 16.46 -1.29 19.81
C ASN A 13 14.94 -1.07 19.64
N LEU A 14 14.50 0.10 19.17
CA LEU A 14 13.10 0.38 18.80
C LEU A 14 12.81 0.05 17.33
N ILE A 15 13.80 -0.48 16.62
CA ILE A 15 13.68 -0.99 15.25
C ILE A 15 13.98 -2.49 15.34
N ALA A 16 12.98 -3.33 15.10
CA ALA A 16 13.14 -4.77 15.13
C ALA A 16 13.21 -5.30 13.70
N ASP A 17 14.21 -6.14 13.44
CA ASP A 17 14.48 -6.69 12.13
C ASP A 17 14.25 -8.21 12.18
N TYR A 18 13.38 -8.71 11.32
CA TYR A 18 13.03 -10.13 11.26
C TYR A 18 13.35 -10.68 9.86
N LEU A 19 13.77 -11.94 9.82
CA LEU A 19 14.07 -12.65 8.59
C LEU A 19 13.28 -13.95 8.54
N ASP A 20 12.69 -14.23 7.39
CA ASP A 20 12.13 -15.55 7.09
C ASP A 20 13.25 -16.49 6.63
N VAL A 21 13.45 -17.60 7.32
CA VAL A 21 14.45 -18.63 6.98
C VAL A 21 13.80 -19.92 6.46
N SER A 22 12.50 -19.87 6.16
CA SER A 22 11.76 -21.03 5.67
C SER A 22 12.34 -21.56 4.36
N LYS A 23 12.34 -22.89 4.25
CA LYS A 23 12.68 -23.63 3.02
C LYS A 23 11.42 -24.18 2.33
N THR A 24 10.24 -23.83 2.84
CA THR A 24 8.92 -24.34 2.44
C THR A 24 7.91 -23.21 2.45
N ASP A 25 6.69 -23.45 1.97
CA ASP A 25 5.63 -22.43 1.93
C ASP A 25 5.11 -21.97 3.31
N THR A 26 5.56 -22.61 4.40
CA THR A 26 5.25 -22.17 5.77
C THR A 26 6.33 -21.20 6.25
N PRO A 27 6.01 -19.93 6.55
CA PRO A 27 6.97 -18.95 7.04
C PRO A 27 7.64 -19.42 8.33
N ASP A 28 8.95 -19.22 8.43
CA ASP A 28 9.76 -19.51 9.62
C ASP A 28 10.54 -18.25 9.95
N ILE A 29 9.88 -17.34 10.66
CA ILE A 29 10.36 -15.97 10.85
C ILE A 29 11.09 -15.87 12.19
N HIS A 30 12.29 -15.28 12.19
CA HIS A 30 13.12 -15.11 13.38
C HIS A 30 13.63 -13.69 13.51
N LEU A 31 13.79 -13.23 14.76
CA LEU A 31 14.41 -11.94 15.06
C LEU A 31 15.91 -11.99 14.78
N MET A 32 16.44 -10.98 14.10
CA MET A 32 17.87 -10.80 13.84
C MET A 32 18.57 -10.23 15.08
N SER A 33 18.68 -11.02 16.15
CA SER A 33 19.03 -10.53 17.50
C SER A 33 20.53 -10.43 17.81
N VAL A 34 21.39 -11.05 16.99
CA VAL A 34 22.84 -11.17 17.25
C VAL A 34 23.70 -10.32 16.30
N PHE A 35 23.07 -9.31 15.69
CA PHE A 35 23.72 -8.37 14.77
C PHE A 35 24.08 -7.08 15.50
N GLU A 36 25.32 -6.64 15.33
CA GLU A 36 25.79 -5.34 15.80
C GLU A 36 25.23 -4.23 14.90
N THR A 37 25.20 -4.46 13.59
CA THR A 37 24.68 -3.51 12.60
C THR A 37 23.72 -4.19 11.63
N ILE A 38 22.63 -3.48 11.31
CA ILE A 38 21.72 -3.78 10.20
C ILE A 38 21.29 -2.41 9.67
N ASP A 39 22.13 -1.77 8.88
CA ASP A 39 21.89 -0.39 8.43
C ASP A 39 20.92 -0.36 7.25
N GLU A 40 20.29 0.79 6.99
CA GLU A 40 19.49 1.01 5.77
C GLU A 40 20.21 2.00 4.88
N ASP A 41 20.60 1.57 3.69
CA ASP A 41 21.09 2.47 2.65
C ASP A 41 20.07 2.51 1.51
N PRO A 42 19.17 3.50 1.44
CA PRO A 42 18.16 3.58 0.38
C PRO A 42 18.75 3.72 -1.04
N LYS A 43 19.98 4.22 -1.15
CA LYS A 43 20.73 4.49 -2.40
C LYS A 43 19.86 4.99 -3.55
N ALA A 44 19.36 6.21 -3.40
CA ALA A 44 18.56 6.87 -4.43
C ALA A 44 19.29 6.89 -5.79
N LYS A 45 18.56 6.60 -6.86
CA LYS A 45 19.02 6.74 -8.24
C LYS A 45 18.50 8.05 -8.79
N THR A 46 19.39 8.81 -9.42
CA THR A 46 19.06 10.11 -9.99
C THR A 46 19.37 10.14 -11.49
N LEU A 47 18.58 10.94 -12.19
CA LEU A 47 18.75 11.23 -13.60
C LEU A 47 18.87 12.75 -13.76
N ASP A 48 19.98 13.19 -14.34
CA ASP A 48 20.21 14.58 -14.66
C ASP A 48 19.71 14.90 -16.08
N ARG A 49 18.90 15.96 -16.19
CA ARG A 49 18.36 16.48 -17.46
C ARG A 49 18.65 17.96 -17.57
N HIS A 50 19.22 18.36 -18.70
CA HIS A 50 19.41 19.76 -19.04
C HIS A 50 18.39 20.14 -20.12
N TYR A 51 17.35 20.87 -19.72
CA TYR A 51 16.27 21.27 -20.62
C TYR A 51 16.69 22.52 -21.41
N THR A 52 16.28 22.61 -22.68
CA THR A 52 16.70 23.69 -23.59
C THR A 52 16.24 25.09 -23.15
N ALA A 53 15.22 25.17 -22.30
CA ALA A 53 14.73 26.41 -21.73
C ALA A 53 15.47 26.83 -20.45
N ASP A 54 16.21 25.91 -19.83
CA ASP A 54 16.83 26.12 -18.53
C ASP A 54 18.33 26.27 -18.67
N LYS A 55 18.87 27.29 -17.99
CA LYS A 55 20.33 27.46 -17.89
C LYS A 55 20.97 26.46 -16.91
N SER A 56 20.18 25.81 -16.06
CA SER A 56 20.63 24.89 -15.02
C SER A 56 20.14 23.47 -15.28
N THR A 57 20.91 22.48 -14.86
CA THR A 57 20.53 21.06 -14.91
C THR A 57 19.53 20.72 -13.81
N SER A 58 18.50 19.95 -14.15
CA SER A 58 17.51 19.39 -13.23
C SER A 58 17.88 17.95 -12.85
N THR A 59 17.88 17.64 -11.56
CA THR A 59 18.09 16.28 -11.04
C THR A 59 16.77 15.68 -10.62
N ILE A 60 16.44 14.50 -11.15
CA ILE A 60 15.20 13.77 -10.87
C ILE A 60 15.55 12.47 -10.18
N THR A 61 15.00 12.19 -9.00
CA THR A 61 15.09 10.87 -8.37
C THR A 61 14.18 9.89 -9.11
N THR A 62 14.74 8.83 -9.66
CA THR A 62 14.04 7.86 -10.51
C THR A 62 13.75 6.54 -9.80
N GLY A 63 14.37 6.29 -8.66
CA GLY A 63 14.13 5.08 -7.87
C GLY A 63 15.09 4.95 -6.70
N TYR A 64 15.02 3.80 -6.03
CA TYR A 64 15.86 3.45 -4.88
C TYR A 64 16.46 2.06 -5.10
N GLN A 65 17.73 1.89 -4.74
CA GLN A 65 18.42 0.59 -4.75
C GLN A 65 18.79 0.24 -3.31
N THR A 66 17.78 -0.03 -2.49
CA THR A 66 17.99 -0.18 -1.05
C THR A 66 18.87 -1.40 -0.76
N GLN A 67 19.78 -1.25 0.19
CA GLN A 67 20.54 -2.36 0.73
C GLN A 67 20.63 -2.26 2.26
N PHE A 68 20.87 -3.41 2.88
CA PHE A 68 21.08 -3.50 4.32
C PHE A 68 22.40 -4.20 4.62
N PRO A 69 23.48 -3.43 4.85
CA PRO A 69 24.74 -3.98 5.34
C PRO A 69 24.54 -4.60 6.73
N ILE A 70 25.08 -5.80 6.93
CA ILE A 70 24.96 -6.57 8.17
C ILE A 70 26.33 -6.99 8.69
N THR A 71 26.52 -6.78 10.00
CA THR A 71 27.63 -7.34 10.76
C THR A 71 27.07 -7.99 12.01
N GLY A 72 27.37 -9.27 12.23
CA GLY A 72 26.86 -10.01 13.38
C GLY A 72 27.75 -11.16 13.83
N ASP A 73 27.53 -11.56 15.07
CA ASP A 73 28.19 -12.70 15.67
C ASP A 73 27.43 -13.99 15.32
N ARG A 74 28.16 -15.06 15.00
CA ARG A 74 27.60 -16.38 14.72
C ARG A 74 27.41 -17.16 16.01
N TYR A 75 26.21 -17.70 16.17
CA TYR A 75 25.88 -18.61 17.25
C TYR A 75 25.32 -19.91 16.67
N LYS A 76 25.79 -21.04 17.19
CA LYS A 76 25.35 -22.38 16.73
C LYS A 76 23.84 -22.61 16.81
N ASP A 77 23.15 -21.93 17.72
CA ASP A 77 21.72 -22.11 17.98
C ASP A 77 20.89 -20.92 17.45
N ASN A 78 21.47 -20.07 16.57
CA ASN A 78 20.77 -18.96 15.94
C ASN A 78 20.48 -19.26 14.47
N ALA A 79 19.22 -19.58 14.18
CA ALA A 79 18.74 -19.98 12.85
C ALA A 79 19.01 -18.93 11.76
N VAL A 80 18.96 -17.63 12.09
CA VAL A 80 19.23 -16.55 11.12
C VAL A 80 20.69 -16.58 10.69
N THR A 81 21.63 -16.61 11.62
CA THR A 81 23.06 -16.61 11.27
C THR A 81 23.50 -17.91 10.61
N ASP A 82 22.88 -19.03 10.97
CA ASP A 82 23.11 -20.32 10.31
C ASP A 82 22.60 -20.31 8.87
N TYR A 83 21.39 -19.81 8.65
CA TYR A 83 20.80 -19.63 7.32
C TYR A 83 21.69 -18.75 6.41
N ILE A 84 22.12 -17.58 6.89
CA ILE A 84 22.94 -16.67 6.07
C ILE A 84 24.36 -17.24 5.88
N ALA A 85 24.95 -17.87 6.89
CA ALA A 85 26.26 -18.49 6.75
C ALA A 85 26.23 -19.63 5.72
N ALA A 86 25.19 -20.47 5.71
CA ALA A 86 25.04 -21.54 4.72
C ALA A 86 25.04 -21.00 3.28
N ILE A 87 24.38 -19.86 3.02
CA ILE A 87 24.42 -19.21 1.69
C ILE A 87 25.87 -18.90 1.27
N GLY A 88 26.67 -18.35 2.16
CA GLY A 88 28.08 -18.01 1.89
C GLY A 88 28.99 -19.23 1.82
N GLU A 89 28.86 -20.18 2.75
CA GLU A 89 29.67 -21.39 2.85
C GLU A 89 29.45 -22.33 1.64
N GLU A 90 28.19 -22.46 1.20
CA GLU A 90 27.81 -23.30 0.05
C GLU A 90 27.81 -22.52 -1.28
N GLN A 91 28.14 -21.23 -1.25
CA GLN A 91 28.15 -20.33 -2.43
C GLN A 91 26.82 -20.36 -3.20
N LEU A 92 25.70 -20.38 -2.48
CA LEU A 92 24.38 -20.38 -3.08
C LEU A 92 24.11 -19.04 -3.77
N LEU A 93 23.47 -19.08 -4.94
CA LEU A 93 23.17 -17.90 -5.75
C LEU A 93 21.66 -17.71 -5.87
N GLY A 94 21.20 -16.46 -5.95
CA GLY A 94 19.79 -16.15 -6.18
C GLY A 94 18.86 -16.50 -5.01
N VAL A 95 19.41 -16.73 -3.81
CA VAL A 95 18.61 -17.04 -2.62
C VAL A 95 17.89 -15.78 -2.17
N GLN A 96 16.57 -15.75 -2.40
CA GLN A 96 15.70 -14.64 -2.03
C GLN A 96 14.84 -15.02 -0.83
N THR A 97 14.66 -14.09 0.11
CA THR A 97 13.75 -14.29 1.23
C THR A 97 13.05 -12.99 1.66
N SER A 98 12.01 -13.13 2.49
CA SER A 98 11.30 -12.00 3.08
C SER A 98 12.06 -11.45 4.30
N TYR A 99 12.24 -10.13 4.29
CA TYR A 99 12.83 -9.36 5.37
C TYR A 99 11.84 -8.30 5.86
N TYR A 100 11.69 -8.19 7.18
CA TYR A 100 10.72 -7.29 7.81
C TYR A 100 11.44 -6.33 8.74
N ARG A 101 11.28 -5.03 8.48
CA ARG A 101 11.73 -3.97 9.37
C ARG A 101 10.52 -3.35 10.08
N VAL A 102 10.48 -3.53 11.39
CA VAL A 102 9.34 -3.19 12.26
C VAL A 102 9.70 -2.01 13.15
N SER A 103 8.89 -0.95 13.11
CA SER A 103 9.08 0.25 13.93
C SER A 103 8.31 0.12 15.25
N LEU A 104 8.94 -0.37 16.32
CA LEU A 104 8.31 -0.57 17.63
C LEU A 104 7.79 0.73 18.26
N TYR A 105 8.35 1.88 17.85
CA TYR A 105 7.88 3.20 18.25
C TYR A 105 6.61 3.67 17.52
N ARG A 106 6.04 2.86 16.62
CA ARG A 106 4.82 3.14 15.84
C ARG A 106 3.77 2.03 16.01
N PRO A 107 3.16 1.87 17.19
CA PRO A 107 2.11 0.88 17.41
C PRO A 107 0.85 1.19 16.60
N ILE A 108 0.14 0.14 16.17
CA ILE A 108 -1.16 0.26 15.50
C ILE A 108 -2.26 0.31 16.56
N SER A 109 -3.02 1.41 16.57
CA SER A 109 -4.11 1.60 17.53
C SER A 109 -5.16 0.49 17.41
N GLY A 110 -5.58 -0.07 18.54
CA GLY A 110 -6.59 -1.13 18.60
C GLY A 110 -6.07 -2.55 18.29
N LYS A 111 -4.77 -2.74 18.00
CA LYS A 111 -4.16 -4.05 17.77
C LYS A 111 -2.98 -4.27 18.71
N ALA A 112 -3.08 -5.28 19.58
CA ALA A 112 -2.00 -5.64 20.50
C ALA A 112 -0.76 -6.15 19.73
N ASN A 113 0.43 -5.82 20.23
CA ASN A 113 1.73 -6.27 19.68
C ASN A 113 1.92 -6.01 18.18
N THR A 114 1.16 -5.07 17.60
CA THR A 114 1.13 -4.81 16.16
C THR A 114 1.68 -3.42 15.88
N TYR A 115 2.61 -3.33 14.93
CA TYR A 115 3.37 -2.11 14.67
C TYR A 115 3.49 -1.85 13.17
N TYR A 116 3.73 -0.59 12.79
CA TYR A 116 4.10 -0.25 11.42
C TYR A 116 5.34 -1.03 10.99
N ALA A 117 5.27 -1.66 9.81
CA ALA A 117 6.34 -2.47 9.28
C ALA A 117 6.50 -2.29 7.77
N ARG A 118 7.71 -2.57 7.29
CA ARG A 118 8.06 -2.61 5.87
C ARG A 118 8.59 -4.00 5.56
N LYS A 119 7.99 -4.64 4.57
CA LYS A 119 8.44 -5.92 4.02
C LYS A 119 9.25 -5.66 2.75
N PHE A 120 10.41 -6.29 2.68
CA PHE A 120 11.29 -6.31 1.53
C PHE A 120 11.50 -7.77 1.11
N THR A 121 11.68 -8.01 -0.18
CA THR A 121 12.35 -9.24 -0.64
C THR A 121 13.83 -8.93 -0.73
N VAL A 122 14.68 -9.74 -0.12
CA VAL A 122 16.13 -9.52 -0.10
C VAL A 122 16.90 -10.73 -0.63
N GLU A 123 18.03 -10.45 -1.25
CA GLU A 123 19.04 -11.42 -1.66
C GLU A 123 20.35 -11.14 -0.92
N PHE A 124 21.07 -12.20 -0.53
CA PHE A 124 22.29 -12.07 0.27
C PHE A 124 23.55 -12.03 -0.60
N ALA A 125 24.44 -11.09 -0.28
CA ALA A 125 25.85 -11.13 -0.65
C ALA A 125 26.66 -11.29 0.64
N VAL A 126 27.19 -12.48 0.89
CA VAL A 126 28.02 -12.74 2.07
C VAL A 126 29.46 -12.38 1.74
N ASP A 127 29.96 -11.33 2.37
CA ASP A 127 31.29 -10.77 2.05
C ASP A 127 32.40 -11.49 2.81
N LYS A 128 32.15 -11.85 4.08
CA LYS A 128 33.19 -12.41 4.94
C LYS A 128 32.60 -13.24 6.08
N LEU A 129 33.15 -14.45 6.23
CA LEU A 129 33.01 -15.29 7.41
C LEU A 129 34.36 -15.31 8.11
N SER A 130 34.42 -14.87 9.37
CA SER A 130 35.70 -14.72 10.07
C SER A 130 35.63 -15.09 11.55
N GLY A 131 36.78 -15.07 12.23
CA GLY A 131 36.89 -15.36 13.65
C GLY A 131 38.35 -15.60 14.02
N LYS A 132 38.87 -14.87 15.01
CA LYS A 132 40.23 -15.14 15.55
C LYS A 132 40.15 -16.18 16.65
N GLY A 133 41.29 -16.82 16.95
CA GLY A 133 41.38 -17.75 18.08
C GLY A 133 40.97 -17.06 19.39
N GLY A 134 39.89 -17.54 20.01
CA GLY A 134 39.34 -17.00 21.26
C GLY A 134 38.22 -15.95 21.11
N GLU A 135 37.89 -15.52 19.89
CA GLU A 135 36.76 -14.62 19.60
C GLU A 135 35.56 -15.42 19.06
N ILE A 136 34.35 -14.83 19.12
CA ILE A 136 33.16 -15.41 18.47
C ILE A 136 33.34 -15.27 16.95
N ALA A 137 32.92 -16.28 16.18
CA ALA A 137 32.94 -16.20 14.73
C ALA A 137 31.97 -15.11 14.25
N GLN A 138 32.33 -14.37 13.21
CA GLN A 138 31.57 -13.25 12.69
C GLN A 138 31.10 -13.50 11.25
N LEU A 139 29.96 -12.90 10.92
CA LEU A 139 29.35 -12.83 9.61
C LEU A 139 29.26 -11.35 9.20
N GLU A 140 29.85 -11.01 8.06
CA GLU A 140 29.70 -9.72 7.41
C GLU A 140 29.13 -9.93 6.01
N GLY A 141 28.17 -9.10 5.62
CA GLY A 141 27.56 -9.17 4.30
C GLY A 141 26.57 -8.05 4.04
N ASN A 142 25.80 -8.20 2.98
CA ASN A 142 24.80 -7.23 2.55
C ASN A 142 23.51 -7.92 2.10
N MET A 143 22.37 -7.39 2.52
CA MET A 143 21.06 -7.80 2.01
C MET A 143 20.61 -6.79 0.94
N ASN A 144 20.57 -7.21 -0.32
CA ASN A 144 20.18 -6.39 -1.46
C ASN A 144 18.67 -6.51 -1.69
N THR A 145 17.93 -5.40 -1.74
CA THR A 145 16.48 -5.47 -2.00
C THR A 145 16.17 -5.83 -3.44
N GLN A 146 15.18 -6.69 -3.62
CA GLN A 146 14.59 -7.07 -4.90
C GLN A 146 13.12 -6.64 -4.93
N GLY A 147 12.73 -5.92 -5.99
CA GLY A 147 11.37 -5.40 -6.16
C GLY A 147 11.03 -4.25 -5.22
N ASP A 148 9.73 -3.93 -5.16
CA ASP A 148 9.21 -2.81 -4.40
C ASP A 148 8.97 -3.17 -2.93
N VAL A 149 9.16 -2.19 -2.05
CA VAL A 149 8.82 -2.32 -0.63
C VAL A 149 7.31 -2.44 -0.45
N THR A 150 6.85 -3.41 0.34
CA THR A 150 5.45 -3.51 0.76
C THR A 150 5.30 -2.90 2.15
N ILE A 151 4.46 -1.87 2.26
CA ILE A 151 4.14 -1.23 3.53
C ILE A 151 3.02 -2.01 4.22
N GLY A 152 3.07 -2.14 5.54
CA GLY A 152 2.02 -2.82 6.28
C GLY A 152 2.18 -2.73 7.79
N GLU A 153 1.63 -3.72 8.45
CA GLU A 153 1.72 -3.93 9.89
C GLU A 153 2.31 -5.32 10.19
N PHE A 154 3.02 -5.43 11.30
CA PHE A 154 3.62 -6.68 11.76
C PHE A 154 3.28 -6.92 13.22
N ASN A 155 2.82 -8.13 13.54
CA ASN A 155 2.57 -8.56 14.91
C ASN A 155 3.80 -9.28 15.47
N THR A 156 4.42 -8.75 16.52
CA THR A 156 5.68 -9.27 17.08
C THR A 156 5.51 -10.53 17.94
N GLU A 157 4.27 -10.93 18.24
CA GLU A 157 3.97 -12.15 19.00
C GLU A 157 3.62 -13.31 18.06
N THR A 158 2.74 -13.05 17.07
CA THR A 158 2.35 -14.07 16.09
C THR A 158 3.29 -14.14 14.88
N LEU A 159 4.22 -13.19 14.75
CA LEU A 159 5.16 -13.04 13.64
C LEU A 159 4.47 -12.92 12.27
N GLN A 160 3.27 -12.33 12.27
CA GLN A 160 2.45 -12.18 11.08
C GLN A 160 2.59 -10.77 10.49
N PHE A 161 2.85 -10.70 9.19
CA PHE A 161 2.78 -9.48 8.40
C PHE A 161 1.44 -9.38 7.67
N THR A 162 0.80 -8.21 7.76
CA THR A 162 -0.37 -7.85 6.97
C THR A 162 -0.02 -6.62 6.14
N ALA A 163 -0.07 -6.75 4.81
CA ALA A 163 0.13 -5.62 3.93
C ALA A 163 -0.93 -4.55 4.21
N ALA A 164 -0.53 -3.28 4.17
CA ALA A 164 -1.50 -2.20 4.15
C ALA A 164 -2.30 -2.38 2.87
N THR A 165 -3.59 -2.67 3.00
CA THR A 165 -4.51 -2.47 1.88
C THR A 165 -4.48 -0.99 1.59
N ASP A 166 -4.26 -0.59 0.34
CA ASP A 166 -4.59 0.76 -0.11
C ASP A 166 -6.07 0.96 0.23
N SER A 167 -6.35 1.56 1.37
CA SER A 167 -7.69 1.91 1.79
C SER A 167 -8.10 3.16 1.02
N SER A 168 -8.13 3.06 -0.31
CA SER A 168 -9.10 3.87 -1.05
C SER A 168 -10.45 3.34 -0.60
N PRO A 169 -11.32 4.18 -0.01
CA PRO A 169 -12.64 3.73 0.40
C PRO A 169 -13.32 3.01 -0.77
N ALA A 170 -13.99 1.89 -0.52
CA ALA A 170 -14.75 1.23 -1.57
C ALA A 170 -15.91 2.14 -2.00
N LEU A 171 -16.24 2.14 -3.29
CA LEU A 171 -17.41 2.85 -3.78
C LEU A 171 -18.66 2.28 -3.08
N GLY A 172 -19.42 3.13 -2.41
CA GLY A 172 -20.71 2.75 -1.82
C GLY A 172 -21.67 2.22 -2.89
N VAL A 173 -22.57 1.33 -2.49
CA VAL A 173 -23.56 0.75 -3.41
C VAL A 173 -24.89 1.47 -3.23
N LEU A 174 -25.41 2.05 -4.31
CA LEU A 174 -26.77 2.59 -4.37
C LEU A 174 -27.70 1.58 -5.04
N THR A 175 -28.85 1.34 -4.42
CA THR A 175 -29.99 0.70 -5.06
C THR A 175 -30.76 1.77 -5.83
N VAL A 176 -30.75 1.67 -7.16
CA VAL A 176 -31.47 2.59 -8.05
C VAL A 176 -32.70 1.86 -8.61
N SER A 177 -33.87 2.47 -8.50
CA SER A 177 -35.09 2.00 -9.18
C SER A 177 -35.50 2.98 -10.26
N SER A 178 -36.11 2.46 -11.32
CA SER A 178 -36.65 3.26 -12.42
C SER A 178 -38.09 2.83 -12.69
N ASN A 179 -39.01 3.77 -12.62
CA ASN A 179 -40.44 3.57 -12.85
C ASN A 179 -40.96 4.63 -13.84
N ALA A 180 -42.15 4.42 -14.40
CA ALA A 180 -42.74 5.39 -15.33
C ALA A 180 -42.87 6.77 -14.67
N GLY A 181 -42.34 7.80 -15.34
CA GLY A 181 -42.43 9.19 -14.91
C GLY A 181 -43.79 9.83 -15.18
N THR A 182 -43.83 11.14 -15.00
CA THR A 182 -45.03 11.96 -15.12
C THR A 182 -45.41 12.21 -16.58
N ASN A 183 -44.46 12.65 -17.41
CA ASN A 183 -44.68 12.87 -18.84
C ASN A 183 -44.24 11.66 -19.66
N VAL A 184 -44.80 11.51 -20.85
CA VAL A 184 -44.37 10.50 -21.82
C VAL A 184 -42.88 10.69 -22.15
N GLY A 185 -42.10 9.61 -22.03
CA GLY A 185 -40.65 9.63 -22.23
C GLY A 185 -39.83 9.84 -20.95
N ASP A 186 -40.47 10.19 -19.83
CA ASP A 186 -39.78 10.40 -18.55
C ASP A 186 -39.79 9.13 -17.70
N THR A 187 -38.76 8.99 -16.85
CA THR A 187 -38.68 7.99 -15.79
C THR A 187 -38.53 8.66 -14.42
N LYS A 188 -39.22 8.09 -13.43
CA LYS A 188 -39.07 8.44 -12.02
C LYS A 188 -38.04 7.52 -11.37
N ILE A 189 -37.02 8.12 -10.76
CA ILE A 189 -35.92 7.40 -10.12
C ILE A 189 -36.06 7.44 -8.61
N THR A 190 -35.76 6.34 -7.94
CA THR A 190 -35.54 6.32 -6.48
C THR A 190 -34.16 5.75 -6.16
N VAL A 191 -33.55 6.24 -5.09
CA VAL A 191 -32.18 5.89 -4.67
C VAL A 191 -32.20 5.52 -3.20
N SER A 192 -31.58 4.40 -2.85
CA SER A 192 -31.38 3.97 -1.46
C SER A 192 -29.97 3.40 -1.27
N PRO A 193 -29.21 3.80 -0.23
CA PRO A 193 -29.56 4.79 0.79
C PRO A 193 -29.69 6.21 0.23
N ALA A 194 -30.33 7.10 1.01
CA ALA A 194 -30.35 8.53 0.69
C ALA A 194 -28.95 9.12 0.84
N LYS A 195 -28.62 10.10 -0.01
CA LYS A 195 -27.31 10.78 0.03
C LYS A 195 -27.04 11.40 1.39
N ALA A 196 -25.77 11.46 1.76
CA ALA A 196 -25.35 12.13 2.97
C ALA A 196 -25.47 13.67 2.84
N THR A 197 -25.38 14.34 3.99
CA THR A 197 -25.49 15.80 4.05
C THR A 197 -24.24 16.44 3.47
N GLY A 198 -24.40 17.29 2.45
CA GLY A 198 -23.29 17.92 1.72
C GLY A 198 -23.01 17.30 0.35
N ASP A 199 -23.52 16.09 0.11
CA ASP A 199 -23.30 15.37 -1.15
C ASP A 199 -24.38 15.70 -2.19
N SER A 200 -24.10 15.38 -3.46
CA SER A 200 -25.01 15.64 -4.59
C SER A 200 -25.09 14.43 -5.53
N TYR A 201 -26.14 14.37 -6.36
CA TYR A 201 -26.26 13.30 -7.35
C TYR A 201 -25.82 13.75 -8.74
N ARG A 202 -25.18 12.81 -9.43
CA ARG A 202 -24.86 12.86 -10.86
C ARG A 202 -25.50 11.69 -11.58
N ILE A 203 -25.94 11.89 -12.82
CA ILE A 203 -26.58 10.86 -13.63
C ILE A 203 -26.02 10.78 -15.05
N GLN A 204 -26.15 9.60 -15.65
CA GLN A 204 -25.91 9.35 -17.06
C GLN A 204 -26.89 8.31 -17.58
N THR A 205 -27.43 8.53 -18.78
CA THR A 205 -28.31 7.57 -19.47
C THR A 205 -27.68 7.14 -20.79
N ALA A 206 -27.56 5.83 -21.02
CA ALA A 206 -27.06 5.26 -22.28
C ALA A 206 -27.51 3.80 -22.41
N ALA A 207 -27.34 3.19 -23.59
CA ALA A 207 -27.61 1.75 -23.76
C ALA A 207 -26.78 0.89 -22.79
N THR A 208 -25.55 1.33 -22.48
CA THR A 208 -24.70 0.75 -21.44
C THR A 208 -23.93 1.87 -20.75
N VAL A 209 -23.80 1.80 -19.42
CA VAL A 209 -23.05 2.76 -18.60
C VAL A 209 -21.99 2.02 -17.78
N THR A 210 -20.91 2.71 -17.44
CA THR A 210 -19.81 2.18 -16.62
C THR A 210 -19.87 2.80 -15.23
N LEU A 211 -19.75 1.98 -14.18
CA LEU A 211 -19.63 2.47 -12.80
C LEU A 211 -18.26 3.17 -12.60
N PRO A 212 -18.21 4.33 -11.94
CA PRO A 212 -16.94 4.96 -11.56
C PRO A 212 -16.27 4.20 -10.41
N GLY A 213 -14.96 4.40 -10.23
CA GLY A 213 -14.26 4.07 -8.99
C GLY A 213 -14.53 5.11 -7.90
N TYR A 214 -14.30 4.75 -6.63
CA TYR A 214 -14.36 5.74 -5.55
C TYR A 214 -13.32 6.84 -5.77
N GLY A 215 -13.72 8.10 -5.59
CA GLY A 215 -12.84 9.25 -5.81
C GLY A 215 -12.72 9.71 -7.26
N ASP A 216 -13.33 9.01 -8.22
CA ASP A 216 -13.30 9.41 -9.62
C ASP A 216 -14.03 10.73 -9.86
N ASP A 217 -13.50 11.52 -10.78
CA ASP A 217 -14.11 12.80 -11.16
C ASP A 217 -15.39 12.58 -11.98
N CYS A 218 -16.52 12.95 -11.41
CA CYS A 218 -17.84 12.85 -12.04
C CYS A 218 -18.38 14.20 -12.53
N SER A 219 -17.52 15.23 -12.66
CA SER A 219 -17.93 16.57 -13.13
C SER A 219 -18.48 16.57 -14.57
N GLY A 220 -18.13 15.57 -15.38
CA GLY A 220 -18.66 15.37 -16.73
C GLY A 220 -20.08 14.78 -16.78
N LEU A 221 -20.61 14.30 -15.65
CA LEU A 221 -21.94 13.71 -15.56
C LEU A 221 -23.02 14.78 -15.29
N THR A 222 -24.26 14.48 -15.64
CA THR A 222 -25.37 15.46 -15.52
C THR A 222 -25.78 15.62 -14.06
N ALA A 223 -25.92 16.86 -13.58
CA ALA A 223 -26.42 17.12 -12.22
C ALA A 223 -27.88 16.68 -12.09
N TRP A 224 -28.22 16.00 -10.99
CA TRP A 224 -29.61 15.66 -10.67
C TRP A 224 -29.93 16.04 -9.23
N ASP A 225 -31.14 16.55 -9.01
CA ASP A 225 -31.59 17.04 -7.72
C ASP A 225 -32.05 15.92 -6.77
N GLY A 226 -32.15 14.68 -7.26
CA GLY A 226 -32.63 13.54 -6.50
C GLY A 226 -34.15 13.36 -6.48
N ALA A 227 -34.89 14.20 -7.21
CA ALA A 227 -36.35 14.27 -7.12
C ALA A 227 -37.06 14.42 -8.47
N ALA A 228 -36.53 15.23 -9.39
CA ALA A 228 -37.13 15.47 -10.69
C ALA A 228 -37.13 14.19 -11.55
N ASP A 229 -38.19 14.01 -12.34
CA ASP A 229 -38.22 12.96 -13.35
C ASP A 229 -37.14 13.22 -14.42
N VAL A 230 -36.58 12.13 -14.97
CA VAL A 230 -35.48 12.17 -15.94
C VAL A 230 -35.97 11.70 -17.30
N ALA A 231 -35.72 12.47 -18.36
CA ALA A 231 -35.99 12.03 -19.73
C ALA A 231 -35.05 10.88 -20.10
N ALA A 232 -35.58 9.69 -20.36
CA ALA A 232 -34.77 8.50 -20.66
C ALA A 232 -35.51 7.47 -21.51
N VAL A 233 -34.78 6.79 -22.38
CA VAL A 233 -35.34 5.78 -23.28
C VAL A 233 -35.53 4.45 -22.53
N THR A 234 -36.74 3.88 -22.60
CA THR A 234 -37.01 2.56 -22.00
C THR A 234 -36.05 1.50 -22.55
N GLY A 235 -35.48 0.68 -21.65
CA GLY A 235 -34.50 -0.37 -21.99
C GLY A 235 -33.05 0.07 -21.94
N ASN A 236 -32.75 1.38 -21.94
CA ASN A 236 -31.40 1.88 -21.64
C ASN A 236 -31.06 1.72 -20.14
N GLN A 237 -29.81 1.94 -19.78
CA GLN A 237 -29.37 2.03 -18.40
C GLN A 237 -29.33 3.50 -17.94
N ILE A 238 -29.60 3.70 -16.66
CA ILE A 238 -29.34 4.95 -15.94
C ILE A 238 -28.38 4.68 -14.79
N LEU A 239 -27.23 5.35 -14.82
CA LEU A 239 -26.27 5.43 -13.72
C LEU A 239 -26.66 6.59 -12.82
N VAL A 240 -26.66 6.36 -11.51
CA VAL A 240 -26.71 7.40 -10.48
C VAL A 240 -25.46 7.31 -9.63
N VAL A 241 -24.78 8.43 -9.43
CA VAL A 241 -23.56 8.56 -8.61
C VAL A 241 -23.80 9.62 -7.56
N GLU A 242 -23.58 9.28 -6.30
CA GLU A 242 -23.42 10.23 -5.20
C GLU A 242 -21.99 10.75 -5.19
N VAL A 243 -21.83 12.07 -5.17
CA VAL A 243 -20.53 12.73 -5.21
C VAL A 243 -20.37 13.72 -4.07
N ASP A 244 -19.12 13.87 -3.61
CA ASP A 244 -18.73 14.86 -2.61
C ASP A 244 -18.79 16.31 -3.14
N SER A 245 -18.43 17.26 -2.29
CA SER A 245 -18.37 18.70 -2.65
C SER A 245 -17.37 19.04 -3.76
N SER A 246 -16.44 18.13 -4.09
CA SER A 246 -15.45 18.25 -5.17
C SER A 246 -15.82 17.43 -6.42
N ASN A 247 -17.04 16.90 -6.49
CA ASN A 247 -17.56 16.02 -7.54
C ASN A 247 -16.84 14.67 -7.65
N LYS A 248 -16.27 14.17 -6.54
CA LYS A 248 -15.64 12.86 -6.49
C LYS A 248 -16.65 11.80 -6.06
N ALA A 249 -16.66 10.66 -6.77
CA ALA A 249 -17.62 9.59 -6.52
C ALA A 249 -17.46 8.98 -5.12
N ILE A 250 -18.58 8.86 -4.39
CA ILE A 250 -18.66 8.23 -3.06
C ILE A 250 -19.43 6.92 -3.16
N ALA A 251 -20.57 6.92 -3.85
CA ALA A 251 -21.43 5.77 -4.04
C ALA A 251 -22.08 5.78 -5.43
N ALA A 252 -22.41 4.62 -5.99
CA ALA A 252 -23.11 4.56 -7.27
C ALA A 252 -24.01 3.33 -7.43
N GLY A 253 -24.94 3.43 -8.37
CA GLY A 253 -25.84 2.34 -8.73
C GLY A 253 -26.39 2.51 -10.14
N VAL A 254 -26.85 1.42 -10.73
CA VAL A 254 -27.38 1.38 -12.10
C VAL A 254 -28.75 0.71 -12.10
N ALA A 255 -29.67 1.23 -12.90
CA ALA A 255 -30.96 0.61 -13.17
C ALA A 255 -31.25 0.53 -14.68
N THR A 256 -32.09 -0.40 -15.09
CA THR A 256 -32.70 -0.39 -16.43
C THR A 256 -33.89 0.56 -16.43
N VAL A 257 -33.91 1.47 -17.40
CA VAL A 257 -34.91 2.52 -17.53
C VAL A 257 -36.28 1.93 -17.89
N THR A 258 -37.28 2.29 -17.10
CA THR A 258 -38.71 2.13 -17.43
C THR A 258 -39.33 3.53 -17.53
N SER A 259 -39.48 4.06 -18.75
CA SER A 259 -40.10 5.36 -18.98
C SER A 259 -41.60 5.26 -19.27
N LYS A 260 -42.32 6.36 -19.07
CA LYS A 260 -43.76 6.44 -19.32
C LYS A 260 -44.05 6.27 -20.81
N SER A 261 -44.82 5.24 -21.14
CA SER A 261 -45.33 5.03 -22.50
C SER A 261 -46.45 6.01 -22.86
N LYS A 262 -46.70 6.17 -24.17
CA LYS A 262 -47.83 6.92 -24.73
C LYS A 262 -49.18 6.31 -24.34
#